data_AF-A5YSG3-F1
#
_entry.id   AF-A5YSG3-F1
#
_cell.length_a   1.000
_cell.length_b   1.000
_cell.length_c   1.000
_cell.angle_alpha   90.00
_cell.angle_beta   90.00
_cell.angle_gamma   90.00
#
_symmetry.space_group_name_H-M   'P 1'
#
loop_
_entity.id
_entity.type
_entity.pdbx_description
1 polymer ?
#
loop_
_entity_poly.entity_id
_entity_poly.type
_entity_poly.pdbx_seq_one_letter_code
_entity_poly.pdbx_strand_id
1 'polypeptide(L)'
;MTIRYTMLDYMLSLFAYIPNIILPISELPKHTTYSHHYVDLSMNAIAIAEEAAELEEEAKESVESIRTDSFSLEVMRFEPGDEDPMHAHAEEEIYHVDSGAGKINVEGDITPVSSGDVIHLEPGTDHQFLEFEDELVMSVLYAPAKGANQ
;
A
#
# COMPACT_ATOMS: atom_id res chain seq x y z
N MET A 1 40.33 -14.40 16.79
CA MET A 1 39.12 -14.66 17.59
C MET A 1 37.97 -14.03 16.84
N THR A 2 37.24 -14.85 16.10
CA THR A 2 36.25 -14.44 15.10
C THR A 2 35.17 -15.51 15.13
N ILE A 3 33.95 -15.13 15.51
CA ILE A 3 32.81 -16.06 15.57
C ILE A 3 31.89 -15.70 14.40
N ARG A 4 31.68 -16.67 13.50
CA ARG A 4 30.66 -16.66 12.45
C ARG A 4 29.37 -17.24 13.05
N TYR A 5 28.23 -16.58 12.86
CA TYR A 5 26.92 -17.11 13.22
C TYR A 5 26.29 -17.78 11.99
N THR A 6 25.80 -19.00 12.15
CA THR A 6 25.00 -19.75 11.15
C THR A 6 23.55 -19.82 11.62
N MET A 7 22.61 -19.47 10.74
CA MET A 7 21.16 -19.51 10.93
C MET A 7 20.66 -20.92 11.31
N LEU A 8 20.12 -21.09 12.52
CA LEU A 8 19.13 -22.15 12.83
C LEU A 8 18.47 -21.95 14.22
N ASP A 9 17.68 -20.90 14.46
CA ASP A 9 17.00 -20.73 15.77
C ASP A 9 15.68 -19.91 15.72
N TYR A 10 14.74 -20.25 14.83
CA TYR A 10 13.39 -19.63 14.88
C TYR A 10 12.25 -20.63 14.59
N MET A 11 12.30 -21.83 15.15
CA MET A 11 11.20 -22.82 15.05
C MET A 11 10.73 -23.30 16.42
N LEU A 12 10.26 -22.38 17.28
CA LEU A 12 9.47 -22.74 18.47
C LEU A 12 8.66 -21.54 18.99
N SER A 13 7.56 -21.23 18.32
CA SER A 13 6.52 -20.32 18.84
C SER A 13 5.16 -20.78 18.33
N LEU A 14 4.70 -21.94 18.82
CA LEU A 14 3.33 -22.40 18.65
C LEU A 14 2.64 -22.35 20.02
N PHE A 15 1.94 -21.25 20.31
CA PHE A 15 0.91 -21.22 21.34
C PHE A 15 -0.37 -20.68 20.73
N ALA A 16 -1.23 -21.61 20.31
CA ALA A 16 -2.65 -21.32 20.13
C ALA A 16 -3.26 -21.08 21.51
N TYR A 17 -3.66 -19.85 21.78
CA TYR A 17 -4.38 -19.45 22.98
C TYR A 17 -5.86 -19.82 22.82
N ILE A 18 -6.25 -21.02 23.26
CA ILE A 18 -7.65 -21.38 23.50
C ILE A 18 -7.81 -21.55 25.02
N PRO A 19 -8.50 -20.64 25.73
CA PRO A 19 -8.59 -20.74 27.17
C PRO A 19 -9.60 -21.82 27.59
N ASN A 20 -9.14 -22.74 28.44
CA ASN A 20 -9.92 -23.57 29.37
C ASN A 20 -10.92 -24.59 28.80
N ILE A 21 -10.42 -25.65 28.13
CA ILE A 21 -10.98 -27.02 28.28
C ILE A 21 -9.82 -28.01 28.24
N ILE A 22 -9.49 -28.63 29.37
CA ILE A 22 -8.57 -29.79 29.41
C ILE A 22 -9.42 -31.02 29.09
N LEU A 23 -9.38 -31.51 27.85
CA LEU A 23 -9.89 -32.85 27.52
C LEU A 23 -8.79 -33.89 27.71
N PRO A 24 -9.07 -35.05 28.32
CA PRO A 24 -8.11 -36.15 28.41
C PRO A 24 -7.74 -36.67 27.00
N ILE A 25 -6.47 -37.02 26.82
CA ILE A 25 -5.81 -37.37 25.53
C ILE A 25 -6.49 -38.55 24.79
N SER A 26 -7.43 -39.25 25.40
CA SER A 26 -8.08 -40.45 24.87
C SER A 26 -9.19 -40.22 23.84
N GLU A 27 -9.61 -38.98 23.57
CA GLU A 27 -10.75 -38.69 22.67
C GLU A 27 -10.41 -37.87 21.40
N LEU A 28 -9.13 -37.74 21.03
CA LEU A 28 -8.80 -37.06 19.77
C LEU A 28 -9.15 -37.93 18.55
N PRO A 29 -9.93 -37.41 17.57
CA PRO A 29 -10.29 -38.17 16.37
C PRO A 29 -9.04 -38.52 15.56
N LYS A 30 -8.90 -39.81 15.24
CA LYS A 30 -7.82 -40.31 14.39
C LYS A 30 -8.06 -39.89 12.94
N HIS A 31 -7.13 -39.13 12.40
CA HIS A 31 -6.98 -38.73 10.99
C HIS A 31 -8.05 -37.77 10.45
N THR A 32 -7.82 -36.47 10.67
CA THR A 32 -8.22 -35.42 9.74
C THR A 32 -6.95 -34.90 9.07
N THR A 33 -6.82 -35.11 7.76
CA THR A 33 -5.71 -34.54 6.98
C THR A 33 -5.98 -33.05 6.79
N TYR A 34 -5.40 -32.20 7.64
CA TYR A 34 -5.38 -30.76 7.42
C TYR A 34 -4.28 -30.45 6.41
N SER A 35 -4.65 -30.18 5.15
CA SER A 35 -3.77 -29.53 4.19
C SER A 35 -3.45 -28.13 4.69
N HIS A 36 -2.29 -27.97 5.32
CA HIS A 36 -1.74 -26.66 5.63
C HIS A 36 -1.35 -26.01 4.30
N HIS A 37 -2.21 -25.15 3.77
CA HIS A 37 -1.79 -24.14 2.82
C HIS A 37 -0.86 -23.19 3.59
N TYR A 38 0.44 -23.35 3.40
CA TYR A 38 1.40 -22.34 3.82
C TYR A 38 1.16 -21.13 2.91
N VAL A 39 0.44 -20.13 3.43
CA VAL A 39 0.44 -18.78 2.86
C VAL A 39 1.86 -18.28 3.06
N ASP A 40 2.57 -17.97 1.98
CA ASP A 40 3.84 -17.25 2.08
C ASP A 40 3.54 -15.90 2.71
N LEU A 41 3.81 -15.76 4.00
CA LEU A 41 3.66 -14.51 4.75
C LEU A 41 4.86 -13.60 4.47
N SER A 42 5.25 -13.47 3.21
CA SER A 42 6.25 -12.51 2.81
C SER A 42 5.67 -11.11 3.01
N MET A 43 6.30 -10.35 3.92
CA MET A 43 5.99 -8.94 4.09
C MET A 43 6.33 -8.22 2.78
N ASN A 44 5.31 -7.67 2.12
CA ASN A 44 5.53 -6.72 1.03
C ASN A 44 5.70 -5.34 1.65
N ALA A 45 6.88 -4.75 1.47
CA ALA A 45 7.24 -3.44 1.98
C ALA A 45 7.93 -2.66 0.87
N ILE A 46 7.53 -1.39 0.73
CA ILE A 46 8.11 -0.44 -0.21
C ILE A 46 8.65 0.75 0.57
N ALA A 47 9.68 1.40 0.05
CA ALA A 47 10.18 2.66 0.57
C ALA A 47 9.78 3.77 -0.41
N ILE A 48 8.77 4.58 -0.04
CA ILE A 48 8.21 5.63 -0.92
C ILE A 48 9.31 6.56 -1.46
N ALA A 49 10.28 6.92 -0.62
CA ALA A 49 11.39 7.79 -1.04
C ALA A 49 12.32 7.15 -2.07
N GLU A 50 12.48 5.82 -2.05
CA GLU A 50 13.30 5.10 -3.04
C GLU A 50 12.55 5.04 -4.38
N GLU A 51 11.27 4.67 -4.35
CA GLU A 51 10.40 4.64 -5.55
C GLU A 51 10.30 6.02 -6.21
N ALA A 52 10.15 7.09 -5.41
CA ALA A 52 10.11 8.46 -5.92
C ALA A 52 11.43 8.89 -6.58
N ALA A 53 12.58 8.47 -6.05
CA ALA A 53 13.87 8.75 -6.66
C ALA A 53 14.04 8.00 -8.00
N GLU A 54 13.54 6.75 -8.08
CA GLU A 54 13.54 5.98 -9.33
C GLU A 54 12.62 6.63 -10.38
N LEU A 55 11.47 7.17 -9.98
CA LEU A 55 10.57 7.92 -10.87
C LEU A 55 11.25 9.14 -11.50
N GLU A 56 12.02 9.89 -10.71
CA GLU A 56 12.81 11.02 -11.20
C GLU A 56 13.85 10.56 -12.23
N GLU A 57 14.62 9.51 -11.93
CA GLU A 57 15.65 8.97 -12.84
C GLU A 57 15.06 8.47 -14.16
N GLU A 58 13.86 7.90 -14.12
CA GLU A 58 13.17 7.36 -15.30
C GLU A 58 12.28 8.38 -16.02
N ALA A 59 12.17 9.61 -15.50
CA ALA A 59 11.25 10.65 -15.98
C ALA A 59 9.81 10.13 -16.12
N LYS A 60 9.30 9.51 -15.05
CA LYS A 60 7.92 9.03 -14.91
C LYS A 60 7.24 9.72 -13.74
N GLU A 61 5.93 9.89 -13.84
CA GLU A 61 5.12 10.51 -12.79
C GLU A 61 4.61 9.49 -11.76
N SER A 62 4.57 8.19 -12.10
CA SER A 62 4.07 7.18 -11.17
C SER A 62 4.52 5.74 -11.44
N VAL A 63 4.44 4.92 -10.39
CA VAL A 63 4.72 3.48 -10.40
C VAL A 63 3.76 2.75 -9.46
N GLU A 64 3.18 1.65 -9.96
CA GLU A 64 2.37 0.76 -9.15
C GLU A 64 3.25 -0.28 -8.44
N SER A 65 3.50 -0.06 -7.15
CA SER A 65 4.42 -0.89 -6.37
C SER A 65 3.75 -2.08 -5.68
N ILE A 66 2.42 -2.03 -5.41
CA ILE A 66 1.68 -3.14 -4.80
C ILE A 66 0.37 -3.42 -5.55
N ARG A 67 0.13 -4.70 -5.86
CA ARG A 67 -1.13 -5.21 -6.42
C ARG A 67 -1.62 -6.45 -5.66
N THR A 68 -2.90 -6.47 -5.34
CA THR A 68 -3.64 -7.64 -4.85
C THR A 68 -5.02 -7.72 -5.52
N ASP A 69 -5.77 -8.79 -5.27
CA ASP A 69 -7.18 -8.88 -5.72
C ASP A 69 -8.08 -7.83 -5.02
N SER A 70 -7.65 -7.28 -3.88
CA SER A 70 -8.48 -6.39 -3.05
C SER A 70 -8.13 -4.91 -3.16
N PHE A 71 -6.88 -4.59 -3.51
CA PHE A 71 -6.41 -3.21 -3.63
C PHE A 71 -5.12 -3.13 -4.43
N SER A 72 -4.77 -1.93 -4.86
CA SER A 72 -3.46 -1.57 -5.38
C SER A 72 -2.93 -0.32 -4.72
N LEU A 73 -1.61 -0.15 -4.69
CA LEU A 73 -0.95 1.06 -4.23
C LEU A 73 0.07 1.53 -5.27
N GLU A 74 0.01 2.80 -5.59
CA GLU A 74 0.87 3.50 -6.54
C GLU A 74 1.59 4.64 -5.82
N VAL A 75 2.87 4.84 -6.15
CA VAL A 75 3.65 6.00 -5.76
C VAL A 75 3.65 6.97 -6.91
N MET A 76 3.43 8.25 -6.62
CA MET A 76 3.37 9.34 -7.58
C MET A 76 4.36 10.43 -7.19
N ARG A 77 4.98 11.03 -8.20
CA ARG A 77 5.89 12.16 -8.08
C ARG A 77 5.53 13.20 -9.13
N PHE A 78 5.35 14.43 -8.68
CA PHE A 78 5.17 15.59 -9.55
C PHE A 78 6.21 16.66 -9.24
N GLU A 79 6.69 17.33 -10.28
CA GLU A 79 7.62 18.45 -10.21
C GLU A 79 7.12 19.67 -11.01
N PRO A 80 7.75 20.84 -10.86
CA PRO A 80 7.32 22.04 -11.57
C PRO A 80 7.31 21.86 -13.10
N GLY A 81 6.12 21.92 -13.67
CA GLY A 81 5.88 21.76 -15.11
C GLY A 81 5.12 20.49 -15.48
N ASP A 82 4.98 19.54 -14.55
CA ASP A 82 4.13 18.37 -14.75
C ASP A 82 2.65 18.73 -14.78
N GLU A 83 1.86 17.86 -15.40
CA GLU A 83 0.41 18.02 -15.53
C GLU A 83 -0.29 16.75 -15.06
N ASP A 84 -1.21 16.88 -14.11
CA ASP A 84 -2.21 15.86 -13.83
C ASP A 84 -3.53 16.28 -14.51
N PRO A 85 -4.02 15.60 -15.57
CA PRO A 85 -5.28 15.95 -16.20
C PRO A 85 -6.47 15.67 -15.28
N MET A 86 -7.55 16.44 -15.36
CA MET A 86 -8.80 16.12 -14.65
C MET A 86 -9.31 14.71 -15.01
N HIS A 87 -9.55 13.88 -14.00
CA HIS A 87 -9.97 12.49 -14.17
C HIS A 87 -10.78 11.99 -12.96
N ALA A 88 -11.30 10.77 -13.07
CA ALA A 88 -11.97 10.05 -11.99
C ALA A 88 -11.74 8.55 -12.16
N HIS A 89 -11.67 7.79 -11.06
CA HIS A 89 -11.67 6.33 -11.10
C HIS A 89 -12.97 5.72 -10.57
N ALA A 90 -13.19 4.43 -10.85
CA ALA A 90 -14.37 3.68 -10.42
C ALA A 90 -14.14 2.94 -9.09
N GLU A 91 -12.97 3.14 -8.50
CA GLU A 91 -12.52 2.56 -7.24
C GLU A 91 -12.66 3.60 -6.11
N GLU A 92 -12.64 3.13 -4.86
CA GLU A 92 -12.35 4.03 -3.73
C GLU A 92 -10.88 4.45 -3.81
N GLU A 93 -10.60 5.72 -3.55
CA GLU A 93 -9.25 6.28 -3.69
C GLU A 93 -8.82 7.00 -2.43
N ILE A 94 -7.64 6.66 -1.91
CA ILE A 94 -7.04 7.32 -0.75
C ILE A 94 -5.62 7.77 -1.10
N TYR A 95 -5.40 9.08 -1.09
CA TYR A 95 -4.07 9.68 -1.21
C TYR A 95 -3.50 9.96 0.18
N HIS A 96 -2.20 9.74 0.35
CA HIS A 96 -1.40 10.29 1.44
C HIS A 96 -0.29 11.15 0.83
N VAL A 97 -0.17 12.39 1.30
CA VAL A 97 0.93 13.27 0.89
C VAL A 97 2.17 12.93 1.70
N ASP A 98 3.12 12.24 1.09
CA ASP A 98 4.32 11.76 1.76
C ASP A 98 5.34 12.89 1.95
N SER A 99 5.55 13.73 0.92
CA SER A 99 6.37 14.94 1.01
C SER A 99 5.92 16.02 0.03
N GLY A 100 6.32 17.28 0.30
CA GLY A 100 5.98 18.42 -0.54
C GLY A 100 4.63 19.05 -0.22
N ALA A 101 4.15 19.86 -1.16
CA ALA A 101 2.87 20.55 -1.10
C ALA A 101 2.34 20.84 -2.50
N GLY A 102 1.03 21.01 -2.60
CA GLY A 102 0.34 21.36 -3.84
C GLY A 102 -1.11 21.72 -3.56
N LYS A 103 -1.97 21.58 -4.56
CA LYS A 103 -3.42 21.70 -4.38
C LYS A 103 -4.13 20.53 -5.05
N ILE A 104 -5.28 20.18 -4.50
CA ILE A 104 -6.23 19.28 -5.15
C ILE A 104 -7.48 20.07 -5.51
N ASN A 105 -7.93 19.92 -6.76
CA ASN A 105 -9.24 20.34 -7.23
C ASN A 105 -10.16 19.13 -7.20
N VAL A 106 -11.24 19.19 -6.43
CA VAL A 106 -12.28 18.16 -6.37
C VAL A 106 -13.59 18.80 -6.77
N GLU A 107 -14.14 18.41 -7.93
CA GLU A 107 -15.38 18.96 -8.48
C GLU A 107 -15.46 20.51 -8.56
N GLY A 108 -14.31 21.19 -8.68
CA GLY A 108 -14.20 22.65 -8.71
C GLY A 108 -13.79 23.30 -7.39
N ASP A 109 -13.80 22.56 -6.28
CA ASP A 109 -13.35 23.03 -4.98
C ASP A 109 -11.84 22.77 -4.82
N ILE A 110 -11.06 23.86 -4.83
CA ILE A 110 -9.60 23.82 -4.76
C ILE A 110 -9.13 23.96 -3.30
N THR A 111 -8.40 22.96 -2.81
CA THR A 111 -7.90 22.88 -1.43
C THR A 111 -6.38 22.67 -1.43
N PRO A 112 -5.61 23.42 -0.62
CA PRO A 112 -4.18 23.15 -0.46
C PRO A 112 -3.94 21.85 0.31
N VAL A 113 -2.88 21.13 -0.07
CA VAL A 113 -2.44 19.88 0.58
C VAL A 113 -0.94 19.92 0.83
N SER A 114 -0.48 19.21 1.85
CA SER A 114 0.90 19.19 2.30
C SER A 114 1.26 17.88 2.99
N SER A 115 2.54 17.60 3.15
CA SER A 115 3.05 16.39 3.81
C SER A 115 2.31 16.05 5.11
N GLY A 116 1.82 14.81 5.19
CA GLY A 116 1.02 14.26 6.28
C GLY A 116 -0.49 14.34 6.06
N ASP A 117 -0.97 15.05 5.04
CA ASP A 117 -2.39 15.10 4.69
C ASP A 117 -2.84 13.77 4.07
N VAL A 118 -4.10 13.40 4.35
CA VAL A 118 -4.78 12.23 3.76
C VAL A 118 -6.06 12.70 3.09
N ILE A 119 -6.27 12.28 1.84
CA ILE A 119 -7.42 12.65 1.03
C ILE A 119 -8.15 11.36 0.65
N HIS A 120 -9.48 11.35 0.80
CA HIS A 120 -10.34 10.27 0.34
C HIS A 120 -11.29 10.80 -0.72
N LEU A 121 -11.45 10.04 -1.80
CA LEU A 121 -12.39 10.33 -2.89
C LEU A 121 -13.30 9.12 -3.11
N GLU A 122 -14.60 9.38 -3.25
CA GLU A 122 -15.58 8.36 -3.60
C GLU A 122 -15.45 7.99 -5.09
N PRO A 123 -15.89 6.78 -5.50
CA PRO A 123 -15.90 6.38 -6.91
C PRO A 123 -16.60 7.38 -7.81
N GLY A 124 -15.95 7.75 -8.92
CA GLY A 124 -16.46 8.68 -9.92
C GLY A 124 -16.29 10.16 -9.57
N THR A 125 -15.58 10.48 -8.48
CA THR A 125 -15.28 11.88 -8.11
C THR A 125 -14.22 12.47 -9.04
N ASP A 126 -14.59 13.48 -9.83
CA ASP A 126 -13.65 14.22 -10.68
C ASP A 126 -12.64 14.99 -9.81
N HIS A 127 -11.35 14.70 -10.02
CA HIS A 127 -10.26 15.31 -9.28
C HIS A 127 -9.00 15.55 -10.14
N GLN A 128 -8.16 16.44 -9.63
CA GLN A 128 -6.90 16.86 -10.25
C GLN A 128 -5.96 17.44 -9.20
N PHE A 129 -4.71 16.99 -9.17
CA PHE A 129 -3.63 17.70 -8.50
C PHE A 129 -3.06 18.81 -9.39
N LEU A 130 -2.75 19.96 -8.79
CA LEU A 130 -2.30 21.13 -9.54
C LEU A 130 -1.39 22.02 -8.72
N GLU A 131 -0.75 22.97 -9.42
CA GLU A 131 0.17 23.96 -8.86
C GLU A 131 1.37 23.34 -8.12
N PHE A 132 2.14 22.52 -8.85
CA PHE A 132 3.42 21.98 -8.39
C PHE A 132 4.50 23.08 -8.39
N GLU A 133 4.59 23.87 -7.31
CA GLU A 133 5.64 24.89 -7.15
C GLU A 133 7.01 24.28 -6.79
N ASP A 134 6.98 23.15 -6.08
CA ASP A 134 8.11 22.29 -5.72
C ASP A 134 7.70 20.82 -5.94
N GLU A 135 8.59 19.89 -5.64
CA GLU A 135 8.29 18.45 -5.69
C GLU A 135 7.15 18.07 -4.73
N LEU A 136 6.21 17.26 -5.24
CA LEU A 136 5.13 16.62 -4.50
C LEU A 136 5.23 15.10 -4.68
N VAL A 137 5.34 14.37 -3.57
CA VAL A 137 5.34 12.90 -3.56
C VAL A 137 4.13 12.40 -2.79
N MET A 138 3.41 11.47 -3.38
CA MET A 138 2.20 10.90 -2.80
C MET A 138 2.16 9.39 -3.00
N SER A 139 1.50 8.70 -2.09
CA SER A 139 1.04 7.34 -2.27
C SER A 139 -0.48 7.34 -2.41
N VAL A 140 -0.98 6.57 -3.36
CA VAL A 140 -2.41 6.42 -3.59
C VAL A 140 -2.79 4.94 -3.51
N LEU A 141 -3.80 4.65 -2.71
CA LEU A 141 -4.40 3.33 -2.60
C LEU A 141 -5.76 3.33 -3.31
N TYR A 142 -5.98 2.31 -4.13
CA TYR A 142 -7.26 2.04 -4.79
C TYR A 142 -7.87 0.77 -4.24
N ALA A 143 -9.18 0.79 -3.93
CA ALA A 143 -9.93 -0.41 -3.55
C ALA A 143 -11.26 -0.51 -4.33
N PRO A 144 -11.49 -1.55 -5.16
CA PRO A 144 -10.55 -2.63 -5.52
C PRO A 144 -9.31 -2.10 -6.25
N ALA A 145 -8.39 -2.99 -6.65
CA ALA A 145 -7.21 -2.57 -7.40
C ALA A 145 -7.59 -1.73 -8.63
N LYS A 146 -6.82 -0.68 -8.90
CA LYS A 146 -7.05 0.27 -10.01
C LYS A 146 -7.32 -0.47 -11.31
N GLY A 147 -8.46 -0.16 -11.94
CA GLY A 147 -8.90 -0.75 -13.19
C GLY A 147 -9.62 -2.10 -13.06
N ALA A 148 -9.89 -2.57 -11.84
CA ALA A 148 -10.69 -3.77 -11.63
C ALA A 148 -12.18 -3.57 -11.95
N ASN A 149 -12.66 -2.31 -11.95
CA ASN A 149 -14.06 -1.96 -12.19
C ASN A 149 -14.33 -1.37 -13.59
N GLN A 150 -13.41 -1.51 -14.57
CA GLN A 150 -13.57 -1.00 -15.93
C GLN A 150 -14.51 -1.85 -16.83
#